data_AF-A0A942AL83-F1
#
_entry.id   AF-A0A942AL83-F1
#
_cell.length_a   1.000
_cell.length_b   1.000
_cell.length_c   1.000
_cell.angle_alpha   90.00
_cell.angle_beta   90.00
_cell.angle_gamma   90.00
#
_symmetry.space_group_name_H-M   'P 1'
#
loop_
_entity.id
_entity.type
_entity.pdbx_description
1 polymer ?
#
loop_
_entity_poly.entity_id
_entity_poly.type
_entity_poly.pdbx_seq_one_letter_code
_entity_poly.pdbx_strand_id
1 'polypeptide(L)'
;MGKFEELIKGDKPVLVDFFATWCGPCKAMHPILEELKKEMGDQIHVLTIDVDGEANRQFVMSHQIQSVPTLMIFKKGEMVWRQSGVMQSIQLKNVIEKYL
;
A
#
# COMPACT_ATOMS: atom_id res chain seq x y z
N MET A 1 1.00 11.48 11.63
CA MET A 1 -0.07 11.26 10.65
C MET A 1 -0.18 12.31 9.54
N GLY A 2 0.07 13.62 9.77
CA GLY A 2 -0.22 14.67 8.77
C GLY A 2 0.31 14.42 7.35
N LYS A 3 1.55 13.93 7.21
CA LYS A 3 2.15 13.65 5.89
C LYS A 3 1.45 12.55 5.09
N PHE A 4 0.86 11.55 5.75
CA PHE A 4 0.12 10.49 5.06
C PHE A 4 -1.20 11.02 4.51
N GLU A 5 -1.96 11.73 5.35
CA GLU A 5 -3.25 12.32 4.97
C GLU A 5 -3.12 13.32 3.82
N GLU A 6 -2.06 14.13 3.81
CA GLU A 6 -1.74 15.03 2.70
C GLU A 6 -1.46 14.26 1.42
N LEU A 7 -0.70 13.16 1.49
CA LEU A 7 -0.34 12.38 0.32
C LEU A 7 -1.54 11.71 -0.33
N ILE A 8 -2.43 11.09 0.46
CA ILE A 8 -3.60 10.37 -0.07
C ILE A 8 -4.68 11.29 -0.64
N LYS A 9 -4.70 12.56 -0.24
CA LYS A 9 -5.62 13.59 -0.77
C LYS A 9 -5.20 14.10 -2.15
N GLY A 10 -3.99 13.78 -2.60
CA GLY A 10 -3.50 14.17 -3.91
C GLY A 10 -4.18 13.45 -5.07
N ASP A 11 -3.83 13.88 -6.28
CA ASP A 11 -4.34 13.32 -7.53
C ASP A 11 -3.67 12.01 -7.94
N LYS A 12 -2.55 11.61 -7.33
CA LYS A 12 -1.89 10.34 -7.65
C LYS A 12 -2.44 9.23 -6.74
N PRO A 13 -2.74 8.04 -7.27
CA PRO A 13 -3.06 6.89 -6.44
C PRO A 13 -1.89 6.58 -5.48
N VAL A 14 -2.23 6.26 -4.24
CA VAL A 14 -1.27 5.84 -3.22
C VAL A 14 -1.52 4.37 -2.88
N LEU A 15 -0.63 3.49 -3.32
CA LEU A 15 -0.58 2.10 -2.89
C LEU A 15 0.12 2.03 -1.52
N VAL A 16 -0.52 1.38 -0.56
CA VAL A 16 -0.02 1.17 0.79
C VAL A 16 0.11 -0.33 1.04
N ASP A 17 1.31 -0.79 1.40
CA ASP A 17 1.58 -2.15 1.86
C ASP A 17 1.72 -2.19 3.38
N PHE A 18 0.77 -2.85 4.04
CA PHE A 18 0.82 -3.14 5.47
C PHE A 18 1.60 -4.43 5.67
N PHE A 19 2.78 -4.33 6.27
CA PHE A 19 3.73 -5.43 6.42
C PHE A 19 4.17 -5.61 7.88
N ALA A 20 4.88 -6.71 8.14
CA ALA A 20 5.61 -6.92 9.39
C ALA A 20 7.01 -7.47 9.10
N THR A 21 7.99 -7.19 9.96
CA THR A 21 9.40 -7.61 9.74
C THR A 21 9.60 -9.13 9.80
N TRP A 22 8.77 -9.83 10.57
CA TRP A 22 8.76 -11.29 10.72
C TRP A 22 7.93 -12.01 9.63
N CYS A 23 7.21 -11.26 8.78
CA CYS A 23 6.32 -11.82 7.77
C CYS A 23 7.11 -12.32 6.55
N GLY A 24 7.20 -13.63 6.39
CA GLY A 24 7.82 -14.28 5.22
C GLY A 24 7.22 -13.82 3.88
N PRO A 25 5.87 -13.86 3.69
CA PRO A 25 5.23 -13.40 2.46
C PRO A 25 5.51 -11.92 2.14
N CYS A 26 5.65 -11.07 3.16
CA CYS A 26 5.95 -9.65 2.98
C CYS A 26 7.35 -9.43 2.37
N LYS A 27 8.32 -10.28 2.71
CA LYS A 27 9.65 -10.27 2.08
C LYS A 27 9.59 -10.57 0.59
N ALA A 28 8.65 -11.40 0.16
CA ALA A 28 8.40 -11.67 -1.27
C ALA A 28 7.65 -10.52 -1.96
N MET A 29 6.78 -9.80 -1.22
CA MET A 29 6.05 -8.65 -1.73
C MET A 29 6.97 -7.44 -2.02
N HIS A 30 8.00 -7.24 -1.20
CA HIS A 30 8.92 -6.09 -1.32
C HIS A 30 9.57 -5.92 -2.72
N PRO A 31 10.23 -6.94 -3.31
CA PRO A 31 10.80 -6.79 -4.66
C PRO A 31 9.73 -6.56 -5.75
N ILE A 32 8.50 -7.05 -5.54
CA ILE A 32 7.39 -6.82 -6.47
C ILE A 32 6.94 -5.36 -6.44
N LEU A 33 6.90 -4.73 -5.25
CA LEU A 33 6.59 -3.30 -5.12
C LEU A 33 7.68 -2.42 -5.74
N GLU A 34 8.95 -2.81 -5.64
CA GLU A 34 10.06 -2.12 -6.31
C GLU A 34 9.98 -2.22 -7.84
N GLU A 35 9.59 -3.38 -8.37
CA GLU A 35 9.32 -3.57 -9.79
C GLU A 35 8.15 -2.68 -10.25
N LEU A 36 7.03 -2.71 -9.54
CA LEU A 36 5.86 -1.88 -9.82
C LEU A 36 6.21 -0.39 -9.85
N LYS A 37 7.01 0.08 -8.88
CA LYS A 37 7.47 1.47 -8.82
C LYS A 37 8.35 1.83 -10.00
N LYS A 38 9.21 0.92 -10.48
CA LYS A 38 10.00 1.13 -11.71
C LYS A 38 9.12 1.23 -12.95
N GLU A 39 8.08 0.41 -13.04
CA GLU A 39 7.16 0.42 -14.18
C GLU A 39 6.25 1.65 -14.22
N MET A 40 5.69 2.05 -13.08
CA MET A 40 4.70 3.12 -13.01
C MET A 40 5.31 4.50 -12.77
N GLY A 41 6.54 4.55 -12.25
CA GLY A 41 7.28 5.78 -12.02
C GLY A 41 6.50 6.78 -11.17
N ASP A 42 6.45 8.03 -11.63
CA ASP A 42 5.81 9.13 -10.92
C ASP A 42 4.28 9.11 -10.99
N GLN A 43 3.64 8.14 -11.65
CA GLN A 43 2.18 8.08 -11.75
C GLN A 43 1.52 7.70 -10.42
N ILE A 44 2.26 7.07 -9.51
CA ILE A 44 1.75 6.55 -8.25
C ILE A 44 2.68 6.90 -7.09
N HIS A 45 2.17 6.76 -5.88
CA HIS A 45 2.99 6.65 -4.67
C HIS A 45 2.90 5.23 -4.12
N VAL A 46 4.02 4.68 -3.67
CA VAL A 46 4.06 3.40 -2.94
C VAL A 46 4.58 3.69 -1.54
N LEU A 47 3.80 3.33 -0.53
CA LEU A 47 4.14 3.44 0.88
C LEU A 47 4.12 2.06 1.54
N THR A 48 4.94 1.89 2.56
CA THR A 48 4.93 0.71 3.42
C THR A 48 4.65 1.14 4.86
N ILE A 49 3.83 0.36 5.56
CA ILE A 49 3.44 0.60 6.95
C ILE A 49 3.74 -0.67 7.74
N ASP A 50 4.65 -0.56 8.70
CA ASP A 50 4.89 -1.62 9.67
C ASP A 50 3.72 -1.67 10.66
N VAL A 51 3.04 -2.81 10.72
CA VAL A 51 1.89 -3.04 11.61
C VAL A 51 2.30 -3.13 13.08
N ASP A 52 3.56 -3.45 13.37
CA ASP A 52 4.10 -3.49 14.73
C ASP A 52 4.65 -2.12 15.16
N GLY A 53 4.68 -1.14 14.26
CA GLY A 53 5.13 0.21 14.55
C GLY A 53 4.14 0.95 15.45
N GLU A 54 4.56 1.32 16.66
CA GLU A 54 3.70 2.02 17.65
C GLU A 54 3.07 3.30 17.08
N ALA A 55 3.82 4.05 16.25
CA ALA A 55 3.32 5.27 15.60
C ALA A 55 2.17 5.03 14.60
N ASN A 56 2.02 3.79 14.11
CA ASN A 56 1.01 3.39 13.13
C ASN A 56 -0.17 2.66 13.77
N ARG A 57 -0.09 2.31 15.06
CA ARG A 57 -1.04 1.41 15.74
C ARG A 57 -2.49 1.82 15.55
N GLN A 58 -2.80 3.10 15.78
CA GLN A 58 -4.17 3.62 15.60
C GLN A 58 -4.65 3.48 14.15
N PHE A 59 -3.77 3.77 13.19
CA PHE A 59 -4.07 3.67 11.77
C PHE A 59 -4.35 2.21 11.37
N VAL A 60 -3.46 1.29 11.74
CA VAL A 60 -3.59 -0.17 11.52
C VAL A 60 -4.90 -0.70 12.12
N MET A 61 -5.23 -0.30 13.35
CA MET A 61 -6.49 -0.67 14.01
C MET A 61 -7.72 -0.10 13.29
N SER A 62 -7.70 1.19 12.93
CA SER A 62 -8.82 1.85 12.25
C SER A 62 -9.13 1.24 10.88
N HIS A 63 -8.10 0.76 10.18
CA HIS A 63 -8.21 0.07 8.89
C HIS A 63 -8.42 -1.45 9.03
N GLN A 64 -8.57 -1.96 10.25
CA GLN A 64 -8.87 -3.37 10.55
C GLN A 64 -7.90 -4.32 9.83
N ILE A 65 -6.60 -4.07 9.95
CA ILE A 65 -5.58 -4.96 9.38
C ILE A 65 -5.49 -6.21 10.24
N GLN A 66 -5.91 -7.35 9.69
CA GLN A 66 -5.94 -8.65 10.39
C GLN A 66 -4.85 -9.62 9.92
N SER A 67 -4.27 -9.36 8.76
CA SER A 67 -3.24 -10.21 8.15
C SER A 67 -2.29 -9.36 7.32
N VAL A 68 -1.05 -9.84 7.18
CA VAL A 68 -0.01 -9.20 6.37
C VAL A 68 0.55 -10.19 5.33
N PRO A 69 0.93 -9.71 4.12
CA PRO A 69 0.74 -8.34 3.64
C PRO A 69 -0.75 -8.05 3.38
N THR A 70 -1.15 -6.81 3.63
CA THR A 70 -2.41 -6.26 3.12
C THR A 70 -2.10 -5.03 2.31
N LEU A 71 -2.65 -4.96 1.11
CA LEU A 71 -2.46 -3.87 0.16
C LEU A 71 -3.73 -3.03 0.11
N MET A 72 -3.59 -1.71 0.10
CA MET A 72 -4.69 -0.76 -0.08
C MET A 72 -4.32 0.31 -1.09
N ILE A 73 -5.29 0.79 -1.86
CA ILE A 73 -5.11 1.96 -2.73
C ILE A 73 -5.99 3.09 -2.19
N PHE A 74 -5.37 4.25 -2.03
CA PHE A 74 -6.04 5.50 -1.71
C PHE A 74 -5.98 6.46 -2.88
N LYS A 75 -7.05 7.21 -3.12
CA LYS A 75 -7.12 8.27 -4.14
C LYS A 75 -8.09 9.35 -3.66
N LYS A 76 -7.68 10.62 -3.74
CA LYS A 76 -8.51 11.77 -3.31
C LYS A 76 -9.05 11.63 -1.88
N GLY A 77 -8.26 11.04 -0.99
CA GLY A 77 -8.57 10.85 0.43
C GLY A 77 -9.41 9.62 0.74
N GLU A 78 -9.85 8.85 -0.26
CA GLU A 78 -10.71 7.67 -0.07
C GLU A 78 -9.94 6.37 -0.33
N MET A 79 -10.28 5.32 0.42
CA MET A 79 -9.82 3.96 0.14
C MET A 79 -10.70 3.37 -0.97
N VAL A 80 -10.12 3.15 -2.15
CA VAL A 80 -10.83 2.69 -3.34
C VAL A 80 -10.64 1.20 -3.62
N TRP A 81 -9.63 0.58 -3.01
CA TRP A 81 -9.34 -0.83 -3.20
C TRP A 81 -8.53 -1.41 -2.04
N ARG A 82 -8.75 -2.71 -1.77
CA ARG A 82 -8.06 -3.49 -0.74
C ARG A 82 -7.91 -4.95 -1.17
N GLN A 83 -6.76 -5.55 -0.92
CA GLN A 83 -6.55 -6.99 -1.03
C GLN A 83 -5.50 -7.48 -0.02
N SER A 84 -5.70 -8.67 0.53
CA SER A 84 -4.71 -9.33 1.39
C SER A 84 -3.95 -10.41 0.62
N GLY A 85 -2.68 -10.62 1.00
CA GLY A 85 -1.80 -11.58 0.37
C GLY A 85 -0.87 -10.98 -0.69
N VAL A 86 0.07 -11.82 -1.15
CA VAL A 86 1.04 -11.44 -2.18
C VAL A 86 0.35 -11.35 -3.54
N MET A 87 0.74 -10.36 -4.34
CA MET A 87 0.17 -10.09 -5.65
C MET A 87 1.29 -9.70 -6.62
N GLN A 88 1.21 -10.14 -7.88
CA GLN A 88 2.25 -9.85 -8.88
C GLN A 88 2.20 -8.39 -9.36
N SER A 89 3.35 -7.84 -9.80
CA SER A 89 3.47 -6.44 -10.30
C SER A 89 2.42 -6.14 -11.36
N ILE A 90 2.31 -7.01 -12.37
CA ILE A 90 1.35 -6.87 -13.47
C ILE A 90 -0.11 -6.80 -13.01
N GLN A 91 -0.47 -7.57 -11.97
CA GLN A 91 -1.83 -7.56 -11.45
C GLN A 91 -2.10 -6.26 -10.70
N LEU A 92 -1.14 -5.79 -9.89
CA LEU A 92 -1.26 -4.53 -9.17
C LEU A 92 -1.36 -3.35 -10.13
N LYS A 93 -0.54 -3.32 -11.16
CA LYS A 93 -0.59 -2.31 -12.22
C LYS A 93 -1.99 -2.24 -12.84
N ASN A 94 -2.53 -3.37 -13.29
CA ASN A 94 -3.88 -3.43 -13.88
C ASN A 94 -4.98 -2.94 -12.93
N VAL A 95 -4.81 -3.08 -11.62
CA VAL A 95 -5.73 -2.54 -10.63
C VAL A 95 -5.55 -1.02 -10.50
N ILE A 96 -4.31 -0.54 -10.36
CA ILE A 96 -4.02 0.88 -10.13
C ILE A 96 -4.38 1.74 -11.35
N GLU A 97 -4.20 1.22 -12.56
CA GLU A 97 -4.58 1.90 -13.81
C GLU A 97 -6.07 2.28 -13.87
N LYS A 98 -6.94 1.59 -13.12
CA LYS A 98 -8.37 1.94 -13.00
C LYS A 98 -8.62 3.21 -12.19
N TYR A 99 -7.62 3.68 -11.46
CA TYR A 99 -7.71 4.80 -10.51
C TYR A 99 -6.77 5.96 -10.86
N LEU A 100 -6.04 5.89 -11.98
CA LEU A 100 -5.24 7.00 -12.48
C LEU A 100 -6.12 8.21 -12.83
#